data_AF-A0A7K1DJI0-F1
#
_entry.id   AF-A0A7K1DJI0-F1
#
_cell.length_a   1.000
_cell.length_b   1.000
_cell.length_c   1.000
_cell.angle_alpha   90.00
_cell.angle_beta   90.00
_cell.angle_gamma   90.00
#
_symmetry.space_group_name_H-M   'P 1'
#
loop_
_entity.id
_entity.type
_entity.pdbx_description
1 polymer ?
#
loop_
_entity_poly.entity_id
_entity_poly.type
_entity_poly.pdbx_seq_one_letter_code
_entity_poly.pdbx_strand_id
1 'polypeptide(L)'
;KEGYELPQEADANLFEIGDDMLEKLGIGQLPQSMSDALRVMEKSELVAEALGEHIFEWFLRNKRAEWRGYKTHISQYELNRYLRSL
;
A
#
# COMPACT_ATOMS: atom_id res chain seq x y z
N LYS A 1 2.67 7.46 -25.95
CA LYS A 1 2.80 8.48 -24.87
C LYS A 1 1.42 9.07 -24.68
N GLU A 2 0.80 8.87 -23.52
CA GLU A 2 -0.64 9.18 -23.31
C GLU A 2 -0.93 10.62 -22.88
N GLY A 3 0.08 11.51 -22.89
CA GLY A 3 -0.16 12.95 -22.70
C GLY A 3 -0.63 13.34 -21.30
N TYR A 4 -0.26 12.58 -20.26
CA TYR A 4 -0.60 12.89 -18.88
C TYR A 4 -0.13 14.30 -18.46
N GLU A 5 -1.05 15.08 -17.90
CA GLU A 5 -0.73 16.34 -17.25
C GLU A 5 -0.17 16.07 -15.86
N LEU A 6 0.94 16.75 -15.53
CA LEU A 6 1.52 16.65 -14.20
C LEU A 6 0.69 17.50 -13.23
N PRO A 7 0.39 16.97 -12.02
CA PRO A 7 -0.23 17.78 -10.98
C PRO A 7 0.71 18.92 -10.56
N GLN A 8 0.16 19.91 -9.87
CA GLN A 8 0.96 20.97 -9.26
C GLN A 8 1.97 20.38 -8.26
N GLU A 9 3.12 21.03 -8.15
CA GLU A 9 4.13 20.65 -7.18
C GLU A 9 3.60 20.83 -5.75
N ALA A 10 4.04 19.94 -4.85
CA ALA A 10 3.73 20.07 -3.44
C ALA A 10 4.68 21.08 -2.80
N ASP A 11 4.17 22.26 -2.44
CA ASP A 11 4.96 23.34 -1.83
C ASP A 11 5.34 23.09 -0.35
N ALA A 12 4.69 22.13 0.31
CA ALA A 12 4.77 21.93 1.76
C ALA A 12 5.38 20.58 2.15
N ASN A 13 5.97 20.52 3.35
CA ASN A 13 6.44 19.26 3.93
C ASN A 13 5.24 18.35 4.23
N LEU A 14 4.92 17.44 3.31
CA LEU A 14 3.75 16.54 3.40
C LEU A 14 3.76 15.65 4.65
N PHE A 15 4.92 15.41 5.27
CA PHE A 15 5.02 14.61 6.50
C PHE A 15 4.46 15.32 7.75
N GLU A 16 4.31 16.64 7.68
CA GLU A 16 3.77 17.46 8.79
C GLU A 16 2.28 17.78 8.61
N ILE A 17 1.69 17.40 7.47
CA ILE A 17 0.29 17.65 7.14
C ILE A 17 -0.56 16.47 7.61
N GLY A 18 -1.64 16.77 8.33
CA GLY A 18 -2.62 15.75 8.73
C GLY A 18 -3.37 15.15 7.55
N ASP A 19 -3.80 13.90 7.69
CA ASP A 19 -4.48 13.13 6.64
C ASP A 19 -5.71 13.86 6.06
N ASP A 20 -6.48 14.57 6.91
CA ASP A 20 -7.67 15.32 6.50
C ASP A 20 -7.35 16.52 5.59
N MET A 21 -6.18 17.12 5.81
CA MET A 21 -5.71 18.26 5.02
C MET A 21 -5.07 17.78 3.71
N LEU A 22 -4.39 16.62 3.70
CA LEU A 22 -3.91 15.99 2.46
C LEU A 22 -5.07 15.66 1.53
N GLU A 23 -6.18 15.12 2.06
CA GLU A 23 -7.38 14.82 1.27
C GLU A 23 -8.01 16.09 0.68
N LYS A 24 -8.10 17.18 1.45
CA LYS A 24 -8.59 18.49 0.97
C LYS A 24 -7.69 19.10 -0.13
N LEU A 25 -6.40 18.80 -0.11
CA LEU A 25 -5.46 19.19 -1.17
C LEU A 25 -5.49 18.26 -2.39
N GLY A 26 -6.35 17.23 -2.39
CA GLY A 26 -6.43 16.25 -3.46
C GLY A 26 -5.23 15.30 -3.51
N ILE A 27 -4.45 15.23 -2.42
CA ILE A 27 -3.27 14.37 -2.34
C ILE A 27 -3.70 13.00 -1.83
N GLY A 28 -3.83 12.06 -2.77
CA GLY A 28 -4.14 10.66 -2.45
C GLY A 28 -3.00 10.01 -1.67
N GLN A 29 -3.35 9.27 -0.61
CA GLN A 29 -2.37 8.49 0.14
C GLN A 29 -2.13 7.12 -0.51
N LEU A 30 -0.90 6.65 -0.41
CA LEU A 30 -0.57 5.28 -0.82
C LEU A 30 -1.27 4.25 0.09
N PRO A 31 -1.49 3.03 -0.41
CA PRO A 31 -2.03 1.93 0.40
C PRO A 31 -1.18 1.71 1.67
N GLN A 32 -1.82 1.66 2.83
CA GLN A 32 -1.14 1.59 4.14
C GLN A 32 -0.69 0.18 4.53
N SER A 33 -1.13 -0.83 3.79
CA SER A 33 -0.73 -2.22 4.02
C SER A 33 -0.47 -2.95 2.71
N MET A 34 0.29 -4.05 2.79
CA MET A 34 0.47 -4.94 1.66
C MET A 34 -0.87 -5.48 1.14
N SER A 35 -1.85 -5.72 2.02
CA SER A 35 -3.18 -6.15 1.58
C SER A 35 -3.91 -5.09 0.76
N ASP A 36 -3.81 -3.82 1.15
CA ASP A 36 -4.41 -2.71 0.41
C ASP A 36 -3.70 -2.53 -0.94
N ALA A 37 -2.36 -2.60 -0.95
CA ALA A 37 -1.57 -2.49 -2.16
C ALA A 37 -1.91 -3.59 -3.18
N LEU A 38 -2.07 -4.84 -2.73
CA LEU A 38 -2.47 -5.95 -3.59
C LEU A 38 -3.89 -5.77 -4.17
N ARG A 39 -4.82 -5.15 -3.42
CA ARG A 39 -6.17 -4.81 -3.92
C ARG A 39 -6.14 -3.71 -4.98
N VAL A 40 -5.24 -2.74 -4.87
CA VAL A 40 -5.04 -1.70 -5.89
C VAL A 40 -4.38 -2.31 -7.13
N MET A 41 -3.30 -3.09 -6.92
CA MET A 41 -2.58 -3.77 -8.00
C MET A 41 -3.49 -4.68 -8.83
N GLU A 42 -4.37 -5.45 -8.20
CA GLU A 42 -5.31 -6.36 -8.87
C GLU A 42 -6.23 -5.66 -9.89
N LYS A 43 -6.46 -4.35 -9.73
CA LYS A 43 -7.28 -3.53 -10.63
C LYS A 43 -6.46 -2.74 -11.67
N SER A 44 -5.13 -2.87 -11.67
CA SER A 44 -4.25 -2.10 -12.53
C SER A 44 -3.94 -2.84 -13.83
N GLU A 45 -4.55 -2.38 -14.92
CA GLU A 45 -4.27 -2.88 -16.28
C GLU A 45 -2.80 -2.70 -16.63
N LEU A 46 -2.22 -1.53 -16.34
CA LEU A 46 -0.80 -1.24 -16.56
C LEU A 46 0.12 -2.29 -15.93
N VAL A 47 -0.15 -2.67 -14.67
CA VAL A 47 0.70 -3.66 -13.97
C VAL A 47 0.48 -5.06 -14.52
N ALA A 48 -0.76 -5.42 -14.87
CA ALA A 48 -1.07 -6.71 -15.49
C ALA A 48 -0.38 -6.86 -16.85
N GLU A 49 -0.40 -5.83 -17.69
CA GLU A 49 0.27 -5.82 -18.99
C GLU A 49 1.80 -5.86 -18.86
N ALA A 50 2.36 -5.09 -17.93
CA ALA A 50 3.80 -5.03 -17.73
C ALA A 50 4.40 -6.36 -17.25
N LEU A 51 3.66 -7.11 -16.42
CA LEU A 51 4.12 -8.40 -15.89
C LEU A 51 3.69 -9.59 -16.76
N GLY A 52 2.61 -9.46 -17.53
CA GLY A 52 1.93 -10.55 -18.20
C GLY A 52 1.06 -11.39 -17.26
N GLU A 53 -0.01 -11.96 -17.81
CA GLU A 53 -1.11 -12.61 -17.06
C GLU A 53 -0.62 -13.67 -16.06
N HIS A 54 0.24 -14.60 -16.51
CA HIS A 54 0.71 -15.70 -15.68
C HIS A 54 1.56 -15.24 -14.48
N ILE A 55 2.44 -14.24 -14.67
CA ILE A 55 3.28 -13.71 -13.59
C ILE A 55 2.44 -12.87 -12.64
N PHE A 56 1.53 -12.05 -13.18
CA PHE A 56 0.64 -11.20 -12.40
C PHE A 56 -0.22 -12.02 -11.42
N GLU A 57 -0.89 -13.08 -11.92
CA GLU A 57 -1.71 -13.97 -11.09
C GLU A 57 -0.87 -14.67 -10.00
N TRP A 58 0.27 -15.24 -10.38
CA TRP A 58 1.15 -15.94 -9.45
C TRP A 58 1.69 -15.01 -8.36
N PHE A 59 2.06 -13.78 -8.74
CA PHE A 59 2.54 -12.76 -7.82
C PHE A 59 1.47 -12.38 -6.79
N LEU A 60 0.24 -12.07 -7.24
CA LEU A 60 -0.88 -11.77 -6.35
C LEU A 60 -1.15 -12.92 -5.38
N ARG A 61 -1.19 -14.16 -5.87
CA ARG A 61 -1.43 -15.35 -5.03
C ARG A 61 -0.33 -15.53 -3.99
N ASN A 62 0.93 -15.42 -4.38
CA ASN A 62 2.07 -15.56 -3.49
C ASN A 62 2.07 -14.47 -2.41
N LYS A 63 1.92 -13.19 -2.81
CA LYS A 63 1.90 -12.07 -1.86
C LYS A 63 0.69 -12.08 -0.93
N ARG A 64 -0.47 -12.59 -1.35
CA ARG A 64 -1.60 -12.84 -0.44
C ARG A 64 -1.28 -13.94 0.58
N ALA A 65 -0.51 -14.97 0.22
CA ALA A 65 -0.06 -15.98 1.17
C ALA A 65 0.95 -15.41 2.18
N GLU A 66 1.89 -14.61 1.71
CA GLU A 66 2.84 -13.87 2.56
C GLU A 66 2.12 -12.97 3.57
N TRP A 67 1.13 -12.19 3.12
CA TRP A 67 0.32 -11.33 4.00
C TRP A 67 -0.41 -12.13 5.07
N ARG A 68 -1.00 -13.29 4.69
CA ARG A 68 -1.69 -14.16 5.65
C ARG A 68 -0.74 -14.65 6.74
N GLY A 69 0.49 -15.01 6.39
CA GLY A 69 1.52 -15.38 7.37
C GLY A 69 1.86 -14.24 8.32
N TYR A 70 2.14 -13.06 7.76
CA TYR A 70 2.49 -11.87 8.54
C TYR A 70 1.40 -11.49 9.55
N LYS A 71 0.14 -11.39 9.14
CA LYS A 71 -0.93 -10.91 10.03
C LYS A 71 -1.30 -11.88 11.17
N THR A 72 -0.82 -13.12 11.11
CA THR A 72 -0.99 -14.13 12.18
C THR A 72 0.25 -14.23 13.08
N HIS A 73 1.33 -13.55 12.73
CA HIS A 73 2.56 -13.55 13.52
C HIS A 73 2.44 -12.59 14.70
N ILE A 74 2.72 -13.08 15.91
CA ILE A 74 2.83 -12.24 17.10
C ILE A 74 4.24 -11.66 17.14
N SER A 75 4.34 -10.36 16.94
CA SER A 75 5.60 -9.64 16.89
C SER A 75 6.18 -9.38 18.28
N GLN A 76 7.51 -9.19 18.33
CA GLN A 76 8.19 -8.81 19.58
C GLN A 76 7.66 -7.49 20.16
N TYR A 77 7.19 -6.56 19.31
CA TYR A 77 6.54 -5.32 19.76
C TYR A 77 5.28 -5.61 20.57
N GLU A 78 4.41 -6.47 20.06
CA GLU A 78 3.17 -6.87 20.74
C GLU A 78 3.47 -7.61 22.05
N LEU A 79 4.44 -8.54 22.04
CA LEU A 79 4.89 -9.22 23.26
C LEU A 79 5.39 -8.21 24.29
N ASN A 80 6.28 -7.29 23.92
CA ASN A 80 6.83 -6.30 24.85
C ASN A 80 5.77 -5.35 25.39
N ARG A 81 4.78 -4.96 24.57
CA ARG A 81 3.75 -3.98 24.95
C ARG A 81 2.65 -4.58 25.81
N TYR A 82 2.22 -5.81 25.50
CA TYR A 82 1.02 -6.38 26.11
C TYR A 82 1.31 -7.46 27.17
N LEU A 83 2.37 -8.28 27.00
CA LEU A 83 2.68 -9.35 27.95
C LEU A 83 3.43 -8.90 29.21
N ARG A 84 4.11 -7.75 29.20
CA ARG A 84 4.77 -7.20 30.41
C ARG A 84 3.79 -6.60 31.43
N SER A 85 2.52 -6.44 31.04
CA SER A 85 1.45 -5.89 31.89
C SER A 85 0.63 -6.96 32.63
N LEU A 86 0.98 -8.24 32.43
CA LEU A 86 0.48 -9.39 33.19
C LEU A 86 1.50 -9.78 34.27
#